data_AF-A0AAV1B1X6-F1
#
_entry.id   AF-A0AAV1B1X6-F1
#
_cell.length_a   1.000
_cell.length_b   1.000
_cell.length_c   1.000
_cell.angle_alpha   90.00
_cell.angle_beta   90.00
_cell.angle_gamma   90.00
#
_symmetry.space_group_name_H-M   'P 1'
#
loop_
_entity.id
_entity.type
_entity.pdbx_description
1 polymer ?
#
loop_
_entity_poly.entity_id
_entity_poly.type
_entity_poly.pdbx_seq_one_letter_code
_entity_poly.pdbx_strand_id
1 'polypeptide(L)'
;MSTTLFSEAPLVVKMDTVFVCIKLFLKGTSCGRHGLRAQHLLDAMCGKGFFVSRDLLCTITQVVNLWLGGRCPVNLAEFVVSTPLTLLLKPNGGIRPIVMGSILRQLVSKIVMKGVGEDVA
;
A
#
# COMPACT_ATOMS: atom_id res chain seq x y z
N MET A 1 8.58 -2.13 -26.48
CA MET A 1 8.64 -2.26 -25.00
C MET A 1 8.40 -3.71 -24.67
N SER A 2 9.44 -4.44 -24.26
CA SER A 2 9.34 -5.88 -24.00
C SER A 2 8.55 -6.12 -22.72
N THR A 3 7.40 -6.77 -22.84
CA THR A 3 6.62 -7.31 -21.74
C THR A 3 7.43 -8.44 -21.11
N THR A 4 8.01 -8.20 -19.93
CA THR A 4 8.62 -9.26 -19.13
C THR A 4 7.51 -10.24 -18.73
N LEU A 5 7.55 -11.45 -19.29
CA LEU A 5 6.64 -12.53 -18.92
C LEU A 5 7.01 -13.00 -17.51
N PHE A 6 6.21 -12.63 -16.52
CA PHE A 6 6.28 -13.26 -15.21
C PHE A 6 5.84 -14.72 -15.36
N SER A 7 6.73 -15.66 -15.03
CA SER A 7 6.51 -17.11 -15.20
C SER A 7 5.57 -17.71 -14.13
N GLU A 8 5.25 -16.96 -13.09
CA GLU A 8 4.47 -17.42 -11.94
C GLU A 8 3.18 -16.60 -11.81
N ALA A 9 2.08 -17.26 -11.42
CA ALA A 9 0.80 -16.59 -11.25
C ALA A 9 0.93 -15.52 -10.14
N PRO A 10 0.43 -14.29 -10.37
CA PRO A 10 0.57 -13.23 -9.38
C PRO A 10 -0.26 -13.55 -8.13
N LEU A 11 0.23 -13.10 -6.96
CA LEU A 11 -0.51 -13.18 -5.71
C LEU A 11 -1.86 -12.47 -5.86
N VAL A 12 -2.95 -13.19 -5.61
CA VAL A 12 -4.31 -12.64 -5.61
C VAL A 12 -4.87 -12.69 -4.19
N VAL A 13 -5.32 -11.54 -3.69
CA VAL A 13 -5.85 -11.42 -2.32
C VAL A 13 -7.33 -11.07 -2.30
N LYS A 14 -8.00 -11.58 -1.26
CA LYS A 14 -9.41 -11.30 -0.96
C LYS A 14 -9.57 -10.03 -0.16
N MET A 15 -10.79 -9.50 -0.17
CA MET A 15 -11.20 -8.29 0.53
C MET A 15 -10.88 -8.35 2.04
N ASP A 16 -11.09 -9.51 2.67
CA ASP A 16 -10.84 -9.71 4.11
C ASP A 16 -9.36 -9.54 4.46
N THR A 17 -8.46 -10.08 3.63
CA THR A 17 -7.01 -9.92 3.80
C THR A 17 -6.61 -8.46 3.73
N VAL A 18 -7.14 -7.73 2.74
CA VAL A 18 -6.90 -6.29 2.58
C VAL A 18 -7.38 -5.52 3.81
N PHE A 19 -8.58 -5.81 4.29
CA PHE A 19 -9.16 -5.16 5.47
C PHE A 19 -8.32 -5.39 6.72
N VAL A 20 -7.88 -6.63 6.96
CA VAL A 20 -6.98 -6.98 8.07
C VAL A 20 -5.68 -6.18 7.95
N CYS A 21 -5.06 -6.15 6.77
CA CYS A 21 -3.82 -5.41 6.56
C CYS A 21 -3.97 -3.89 6.76
N ILE A 22 -5.12 -3.30 6.42
CA ILE A 22 -5.39 -1.88 6.71
C ILE A 22 -5.46 -1.64 8.24
N LYS A 23 -6.10 -2.54 9.00
CA LYS A 23 -6.14 -2.44 10.47
C LYS A 23 -4.78 -2.59 11.14
N LEU A 24 -3.81 -3.23 10.48
CA LEU A 24 -2.44 -3.40 10.97
C LEU A 24 -1.53 -2.17 10.73
N PHE A 25 -2.06 -1.05 10.23
CA PHE A 25 -1.31 0.20 10.23
C PHE A 25 -1.20 0.77 11.65
N LEU A 26 0.02 1.16 12.02
CA LEU A 26 0.24 1.84 13.29
C LEU A 26 -0.37 3.25 13.25
N LYS A 27 -0.90 3.70 14.39
CA LYS A 27 -1.31 5.10 14.54
C LYS A 27 -0.13 6.02 14.24
N GLY A 28 -0.40 7.11 13.52
CA GLY A 28 0.63 8.06 13.12
C GLY A 28 1.48 7.64 11.92
N THR A 29 1.15 6.55 11.21
CA THR A 29 1.82 6.19 9.95
C THR A 29 1.82 7.39 8.98
N SER A 30 3.01 7.75 8.49
CA SER A 30 3.19 8.89 7.60
C SER A 30 2.56 8.65 6.23
N CYS A 31 2.04 9.71 5.61
CA CYS A 31 1.55 9.68 4.24
C CYS A 31 2.69 9.83 3.24
N GLY A 32 2.48 9.31 2.02
CA GLY A 32 3.32 9.65 0.86
C GLY A 32 2.91 10.99 0.24
N ARG A 33 3.31 11.22 -1.02
CA ARG A 33 3.11 12.49 -1.74
C ARG A 33 1.64 12.95 -1.80
N HIS A 34 0.71 12.01 -1.87
CA HIS A 34 -0.72 12.26 -2.05
C HIS A 34 -1.49 12.63 -0.77
N GLY A 35 -0.83 12.68 0.40
CA GLY A 35 -1.48 13.05 1.66
C GLY A 35 -2.48 12.03 2.24
N LEU A 36 -2.85 10.98 1.49
CA LEU A 36 -3.67 9.88 2.00
C LEU A 36 -2.96 9.19 3.17
N ARG A 37 -3.66 9.07 4.31
CA ARG A 37 -3.19 8.38 5.53
C ARG A 37 -4.00 7.11 5.76
N ALA A 38 -3.40 6.14 6.46
CA ALA A 38 -4.12 4.95 6.90
C ALA A 38 -5.36 5.32 7.74
N GLN A 39 -5.29 6.40 8.52
CA GLN A 39 -6.41 6.90 9.31
C GLN A 39 -7.62 7.25 8.44
N HIS A 40 -7.43 7.90 7.27
CA HIS A 40 -8.55 8.21 6.37
C HIS A 40 -9.27 6.94 5.89
N LEU A 41 -8.52 5.87 5.63
CA LEU A 41 -9.09 4.58 5.24
C LEU A 41 -9.85 3.94 6.40
N LEU A 42 -9.26 3.95 7.59
CA LEU A 42 -9.89 3.41 8.80
C LEU A 42 -11.19 4.13 9.14
N ASP A 43 -11.20 5.46 9.05
CA ASP A 43 -12.38 6.29 9.32
C ASP A 43 -13.48 6.04 8.29
N ALA A 44 -13.12 5.95 7.01
CA ALA A 44 -14.07 5.63 5.94
C ALA A 44 -14.72 4.24 6.11
N MET A 45 -14.04 3.32 6.80
CA MET A 45 -14.54 1.97 7.05
C MET A 45 -15.25 1.79 8.40
N CYS A 46 -15.18 2.77 9.30
CA CYS A 46 -15.73 2.70 10.66
C CYS A 46 -17.17 3.28 10.78
N GLY A 47 -17.69 3.90 9.72
CA GLY A 47 -18.98 4.60 9.72
C GLY A 47 -20.22 3.71 9.48
N LYS A 48 -21.41 4.29 9.72
CA LYS A 48 -22.73 3.66 9.47
C LYS A 48 -23.02 3.37 7.97
N GLY A 49 -22.18 3.86 7.05
CA GLY A 49 -22.31 3.66 5.61
C GLY A 49 -21.70 2.34 5.13
N PHE A 50 -22.36 1.21 5.41
CA PHE A 50 -21.85 -0.13 5.07
C PHE A 50 -21.59 -0.33 3.56
N PHE A 51 -22.45 0.19 2.69
CA PHE A 51 -22.27 0.04 1.24
C PHE A 51 -21.05 0.81 0.73
N VAL A 52 -20.90 2.07 1.14
CA VAL A 52 -19.77 2.93 0.73
C VAL A 52 -18.43 2.37 1.23
N SER A 53 -18.38 1.88 2.47
CA SER A 53 -17.16 1.27 3.01
C SER A 53 -16.79 -0.03 2.29
N ARG A 54 -17.79 -0.86 1.94
CA ARG A 54 -17.59 -2.10 1.18
C ARG A 54 -17.13 -1.82 -0.25
N ASP A 55 -17.74 -0.86 -0.95
CA ASP A 55 -17.38 -0.53 -2.32
C ASP A 55 -15.98 0.09 -2.40
N LEU A 56 -15.62 0.94 -1.43
CA LEU A 56 -14.27 1.47 -1.29
C LEU A 56 -13.26 0.33 -1.08
N LEU A 57 -13.54 -0.60 -0.15
CA LEU A 57 -12.66 -1.71 0.13
C LEU A 57 -12.53 -2.68 -1.06
N CYS A 58 -13.62 -2.91 -1.81
CA CYS A 58 -13.61 -3.65 -3.07
C CYS A 58 -12.70 -2.97 -4.10
N THR A 59 -12.84 -1.65 -4.27
CA THR A 59 -12.03 -0.86 -5.20
C THR A 59 -10.55 -0.91 -4.81
N ILE A 60 -10.23 -0.75 -3.51
CA ILE A 60 -8.84 -0.86 -3.02
C ILE A 60 -8.29 -2.28 -3.29
N THR A 61 -9.10 -3.32 -3.08
CA THR A 61 -8.71 -4.71 -3.35
C THR A 61 -8.39 -4.92 -4.83
N GLN A 62 -9.18 -4.35 -5.74
CA GLN A 62 -8.91 -4.39 -7.18
C GLN A 62 -7.59 -3.69 -7.52
N VAL A 63 -7.32 -2.51 -6.96
CA VAL A 63 -6.06 -1.77 -7.16
C VAL A 63 -4.87 -2.57 -6.62
N VAL A 64 -5.00 -3.19 -5.44
CA VAL A 64 -3.96 -4.06 -4.86
C VAL A 64 -3.65 -5.23 -5.78
N ASN A 65 -4.67 -5.98 -6.22
CA ASN A 65 -4.47 -7.13 -7.12
C ASN A 65 -3.92 -6.71 -8.49
N LEU A 66 -4.29 -5.52 -8.97
CA LEU A 66 -3.71 -4.95 -10.18
C LEU A 66 -2.20 -4.71 -10.01
N TRP A 67 -1.77 -4.15 -8.88
CA TRP A 67 -0.35 -3.86 -8.61
C TRP A 67 0.46 -5.12 -8.27
N LEU A 68 -0.12 -6.08 -7.55
CA LEU A 68 0.48 -7.40 -7.32
C LEU A 68 0.72 -8.15 -8.64
N GLY A 69 -0.18 -7.98 -9.61
CA GLY A 69 0.01 -8.47 -10.98
C GLY A 69 1.02 -7.69 -11.81
N GLY A 70 1.72 -6.69 -11.25
CA GLY A 70 2.68 -5.85 -11.98
C GLY A 70 2.04 -4.88 -12.97
N ARG A 71 0.72 -4.63 -12.89
CA ARG A 71 -0.05 -3.88 -13.89
C ARG A 71 -0.36 -2.44 -13.46
N CYS A 72 0.64 -1.66 -13.05
CA CYS A 72 0.42 -0.23 -12.82
C CYS A 72 0.37 0.54 -14.17
N PRO A 73 -0.67 1.34 -14.45
CA PRO A 73 -0.71 2.16 -15.66
C PRO A 73 0.51 3.09 -15.75
N VAL A 74 1.15 3.15 -16.92
CA VAL A 74 2.42 3.88 -17.12
C VAL A 74 2.30 5.38 -16.82
N ASN A 75 1.14 5.98 -17.11
CA ASN A 75 0.83 7.39 -16.80
C ASN A 75 0.69 7.67 -15.30
N LEU A 76 0.40 6.64 -14.49
CA LEU A 76 0.30 6.73 -13.04
C LEU A 76 1.58 6.26 -12.34
N ALA A 77 2.46 5.53 -13.03
CA ALA A 77 3.64 4.92 -12.43
C ALA A 77 4.53 5.95 -11.71
N GLU A 78 4.78 7.10 -12.34
CA GLU A 78 5.57 8.18 -11.71
C GLU A 78 4.92 8.66 -10.40
N PHE A 79 3.60 8.86 -10.40
CA PHE A 79 2.85 9.29 -9.20
C PHE A 79 2.82 8.21 -8.12
N VAL A 80 2.69 6.94 -8.50
CA VAL A 80 2.65 5.78 -7.59
C VAL A 80 4.02 5.53 -6.96
N VAL A 81 5.09 5.71 -7.72
CA VAL A 81 6.48 5.52 -7.25
C VAL A 81 6.99 6.75 -6.50
N SER A 82 6.49 7.96 -6.82
CA SER A 82 6.90 9.20 -6.17
C SER A 82 6.74 9.17 -4.64
N THR A 83 7.67 9.81 -3.95
CA THR A 83 7.73 9.82 -2.49
C THR A 83 8.41 11.05 -1.94
N PRO A 84 7.86 11.65 -0.86
CA PRO A 84 8.57 12.71 -0.14
C PRO A 84 9.84 12.16 0.52
N LEU A 85 10.87 12.98 0.52
CA LEU A 85 12.11 12.77 1.27
C LEU A 85 12.05 13.59 2.55
N THR A 86 12.12 12.91 3.69
CA THR A 86 12.25 13.54 5.01
C THR A 86 13.69 13.42 5.45
N LEU A 87 14.38 14.55 5.60
CA LEU A 87 15.75 14.59 6.11
C LEU A 87 15.70 14.63 7.64
N LEU A 88 16.20 13.58 8.30
CA LEU A 88 16.41 13.57 9.75
C LEU A 88 17.87 13.82 10.09
N LEU A 89 18.13 14.59 11.13
CA LEU A 89 19.47 14.76 11.69
C LEU A 89 19.81 13.57 12.58
N LYS A 90 20.97 12.97 12.35
CA LYS A 90 21.56 11.97 13.25
C LYS A 90 22.21 12.70 14.44
N PRO A 91 22.32 12.04 15.62
CA PRO A 91 22.98 12.64 16.78
C PRO A 91 24.43 13.06 16.53
N ASN A 92 25.11 12.41 15.59
CA ASN A 92 26.49 12.73 15.19
C ASN A 92 26.60 13.83 14.12
N GLY A 93 25.52 14.56 13.83
CA GLY A 93 25.48 15.63 12.81
C GLY A 93 25.29 15.17 11.37
N GLY A 94 25.30 13.85 11.09
CA GLY A 94 25.02 13.33 9.75
C GLY A 94 23.53 13.41 9.37
N ILE A 95 23.19 13.33 8.08
CA ILE A 95 21.80 13.30 7.61
C ILE A 95 21.35 11.84 7.39
N ARG A 96 20.11 11.53 7.78
CA ARG A 96 19.40 10.29 7.46
C ARG A 96 18.20 10.62 6.57
N PRO A 97 18.32 10.45 5.24
CA PRO A 97 17.18 10.58 4.35
C PRO A 97 16.20 9.42 4.60
N ILE A 98 14.93 9.73 4.75
CA ILE A 98 13.85 8.76 4.84
C ILE A 98 12.88 8.98 3.69
N VAL A 99 12.54 7.88 3.02
CA VAL A 99 11.58 7.85 1.92
C VAL A 99 10.29 7.21 2.40
N MET A 100 9.16 7.89 2.24
CA MET A 100 7.85 7.36 2.63
C MET A 100 6.98 7.05 1.42
N GLY A 101 6.68 5.75 1.22
CA GLY A 101 5.74 5.31 0.20
C GLY A 101 4.32 5.81 0.44
N SER A 102 3.51 5.88 -0.62
CA SER A 102 2.06 6.08 -0.47
C SER A 102 1.45 4.96 0.37
N ILE A 103 0.32 5.24 1.04
CA ILE A 103 -0.36 4.24 1.88
C ILE A 103 -0.75 3.00 1.08
N LEU A 104 -1.17 3.16 -0.18
CA LEU A 104 -1.47 2.03 -1.07
C LEU A 104 -0.23 1.17 -1.33
N ARG A 105 0.95 1.77 -1.51
CA ARG A 105 2.18 1.01 -1.74
C ARG A 105 2.65 0.30 -0.47
N GLN A 106 2.55 0.97 0.68
CA GLN A 106 2.82 0.35 1.98
C GLN A 106 1.85 -0.80 2.27
N LEU A 107 0.58 -0.67 1.87
CA LEU A 107 -0.45 -1.72 2.01
C LEU A 107 -0.09 -2.94 1.16
N VAL A 108 0.27 -2.75 -0.11
CA VAL A 108 0.73 -3.84 -0.99
C VAL A 108 1.94 -4.54 -0.37
N SER A 109 2.94 -3.80 0.10
CA SER A 109 4.12 -4.39 0.76
C SER A 109 3.75 -5.20 2.01
N LYS A 110 2.84 -4.69 2.87
CA LYS A 110 2.34 -5.43 4.04
C LYS A 110 1.63 -6.73 3.65
N ILE A 111 0.84 -6.71 2.57
CA ILE A 111 0.12 -7.88 2.08
C ILE A 111 1.10 -8.94 1.55
N VAL A 112 2.09 -8.55 0.75
CA VAL A 112 3.13 -9.46 0.25
C VAL A 112 3.89 -10.08 1.41
N MET A 113 4.33 -9.28 2.38
CA MET A 113 5.07 -9.77 3.54
C MET A 113 4.25 -10.72 4.40
N LYS A 114 2.92 -10.52 4.47
CA LYS A 114 2.04 -11.45 5.16
C LYS A 114 1.95 -12.80 4.44
N GLY A 115 1.82 -12.79 3.11
CA GLY A 115 1.80 -14.03 2.30
C GLY A 115 3.10 -14.82 2.44
N VAL A 116 4.25 -14.17 2.29
CA VAL A 116 5.57 -14.83 2.44
C VAL A 116 5.76 -15.39 3.86
N GLY A 117 5.27 -14.70 4.89
CA GLY A 117 5.34 -15.21 6.26
C GLY A 117 4.48 -16.45 6.51
N GLU A 118 3.40 -16.64 5.74
CA GLU A 118 2.57 -17.85 5.79
C GLU A 118 3.23 -19.03 5.05
N ASP A 119 3.98 -18.77 3.96
CA ASP A 119 4.66 -19.82 3.18
C ASP A 119 5.95 -20.35 3.83
N VAL A 120 6.55 -19.60 4.76
CA VAL A 120 7.81 -19.94 5.46
C VAL A 120 7.55 -20.61 6.83
N ALA A 121 6.30 -20.63 7.30
CA ALA A 121 5.90 -21.21 8.58
C ALA A 121 5.42 -22.67 8.43
#